data_AF-A0A651DDF2-F1
#
_entry.id   AF-A0A651DDF2-F1
#
_cell.length_a   1.000
_cell.length_b   1.000
_cell.length_c   1.000
_cell.angle_alpha   90.00
_cell.angle_beta   90.00
_cell.angle_gamma   90.00
#
_symmetry.space_group_name_H-M   'P 1'
#
loop_
_entity.id
_entity.type
_entity.pdbx_description
1 polymer ?
#
loop_
_entity_poly.entity_id
_entity_poly.type
_entity_poly.pdbx_seq_one_letter_code
_entity_poly.pdbx_strand_id
1 'polypeptide(L)'
;MSEVDRITLDPGASPVRDRLRTGSERSPMTPNQVSGWLEEHGPAIVDRWLLEVRARSHEVDGPLTELLSEFLALMVSFLPPAMGPWKDHVKPLFQQSAELYGNLAAFRGLAAGEAVEEMQFLREVLFRFLHAHPPQGAEGGVTANMGLRELLQLNRIVDEGVTFASVGHMDTLFFNLLHGTGVTREPEGALLGEIRKQVESLAEELEEMRPLADAGDAPPSN
;
A
#
# COMPACT_ATOMS: atom_id res chain seq x y z
N MET A 1 52.03 -31.74 -53.22
CA MET A 1 52.00 -32.21 -51.82
C MET A 1 52.05 -31.00 -50.91
N SER A 2 50.94 -30.78 -50.19
CA SER A 2 50.76 -30.03 -48.94
C SER A 2 51.24 -28.59 -48.79
N GLU A 3 50.35 -27.67 -49.15
CA GLU A 3 49.63 -26.79 -48.20
C GLU A 3 49.83 -27.09 -46.70
N VAL A 4 50.38 -26.13 -45.94
CA VAL A 4 50.07 -25.94 -44.51
C VAL A 4 50.09 -24.44 -44.21
N ASP A 5 48.87 -23.92 -44.11
CA ASP A 5 48.49 -22.64 -43.55
C ASP A 5 48.73 -22.63 -42.03
N ARG A 6 49.30 -21.54 -41.48
CA ARG A 6 49.35 -21.30 -40.02
C ARG A 6 49.03 -19.84 -39.72
N ILE A 7 47.74 -19.57 -39.74
CA ILE A 7 46.95 -18.80 -38.76
C ILE A 7 47.81 -17.95 -37.82
N THR A 8 47.89 -16.66 -38.12
CA THR A 8 48.27 -15.62 -37.15
C THR A 8 47.02 -15.34 -36.30
N LEU A 9 47.07 -15.70 -35.01
CA LEU A 9 46.00 -15.36 -34.06
C LEU A 9 46.10 -13.88 -33.69
N ASP A 10 45.15 -13.08 -34.19
CA ASP A 10 44.91 -11.72 -33.73
C ASP A 10 44.31 -11.74 -32.31
N PRO A 11 44.95 -11.13 -31.29
CA PRO A 11 44.43 -11.10 -29.92
C PRO A 11 43.44 -9.95 -29.68
N GLY A 12 42.87 -9.34 -30.73
CA GLY A 12 42.19 -8.05 -30.63
C GLY A 12 40.67 -8.00 -30.75
N ALA A 13 39.97 -9.03 -31.21
CA ALA A 13 38.53 -8.91 -31.49
C ALA A 13 37.76 -10.19 -31.16
N SER A 14 37.28 -10.30 -29.93
CA SER A 14 36.28 -11.31 -29.57
C SER A 14 34.88 -10.73 -29.82
N PRO A 15 34.13 -11.19 -30.86
CA PRO A 15 32.80 -10.67 -31.20
C PRO A 15 31.71 -11.17 -30.24
N VAL A 16 32.10 -11.87 -29.18
CA VAL A 16 31.20 -12.46 -28.18
C VAL A 16 30.83 -11.45 -27.09
N ARG A 17 31.64 -10.40 -26.86
CA ARG A 17 31.34 -9.39 -25.84
C ARG A 17 30.26 -8.38 -26.23
N ASP A 18 30.05 -8.16 -27.53
CA ASP A 18 29.04 -7.20 -28.01
C ASP A 18 27.61 -7.75 -28.03
N ARG A 19 27.43 -9.08 -27.99
CA ARG A 19 26.09 -9.71 -28.00
C ARG A 19 25.43 -9.86 -26.64
N LEU A 20 26.12 -9.51 -25.55
CA LEU A 20 25.55 -9.49 -24.20
C LEU A 20 25.03 -8.09 -23.80
N ARG A 21 25.10 -7.11 -24.71
CA ARG A 21 24.70 -5.72 -24.47
C ARG A 21 23.34 -5.33 -25.07
N THR A 22 22.51 -6.34 -25.37
CA THR A 22 21.10 -6.16 -25.75
C THR A 22 20.15 -6.77 -24.72
N GLY A 23 20.57 -6.85 -23.46
CA GLY A 23 19.62 -6.83 -22.36
C GLY A 23 19.09 -5.42 -22.26
N SER A 24 17.89 -5.17 -22.77
CA SER A 24 17.14 -3.94 -22.49
C SER A 24 17.24 -3.67 -20.98
N GLU A 25 18.03 -2.67 -20.61
CA GLU A 25 18.23 -2.27 -19.21
C GLU A 25 16.85 -1.83 -18.70
N ARG A 26 16.19 -2.71 -17.95
CA ARG A 26 14.96 -2.38 -17.25
C ARG A 26 15.30 -1.33 -16.21
N SER A 27 15.09 -0.06 -16.54
CA SER A 27 15.24 0.99 -15.54
C SER A 27 14.21 0.75 -14.43
N PRO A 28 14.63 0.73 -13.15
CA PRO A 28 13.69 0.65 -12.04
C PRO A 28 12.78 1.87 -12.06
N MET A 29 11.53 1.68 -11.67
CA MET A 29 10.57 2.78 -11.62
C MET A 29 10.98 3.90 -10.68
N THR A 30 10.64 5.12 -11.04
CA THR A 30 10.73 6.26 -10.14
C THR A 30 9.59 6.21 -9.11
N PRO A 31 9.73 6.83 -7.93
CA PRO A 31 8.67 6.91 -6.93
C PRO A 31 7.35 7.48 -7.49
N ASN A 32 7.42 8.45 -8.41
CA ASN A 32 6.24 9.02 -9.07
C ASN A 32 5.54 8.02 -10.00
N GLN A 33 6.29 7.16 -10.69
CA GLN A 33 5.70 6.10 -11.51
C GLN A 33 4.99 5.05 -10.64
N VAL A 34 5.55 4.75 -9.46
CA VAL A 34 4.88 3.88 -8.48
C VAL A 34 3.62 4.52 -7.91
N SER A 35 3.66 5.83 -7.60
CA SER A 35 2.47 6.59 -7.17
C SER A 35 1.36 6.50 -8.22
N GLY A 36 1.65 6.83 -9.48
CA GLY A 36 0.65 6.77 -10.55
C GLY A 36 0.08 5.37 -10.78
N TRP A 37 0.91 4.32 -10.65
CA TRP A 37 0.43 2.93 -10.73
C TRP A 37 -0.52 2.58 -9.58
N LEU A 38 -0.19 3.02 -8.35
CA LEU A 38 -1.03 2.81 -7.16
C LEU A 38 -2.36 3.57 -7.28
N GLU A 39 -2.36 4.78 -7.84
CA GLU A 39 -3.58 5.55 -8.13
C GLU A 39 -4.48 4.84 -9.14
N GLU A 40 -3.90 4.38 -10.26
CA GLU A 40 -4.63 3.68 -11.31
C GLU A 40 -5.28 2.39 -10.81
N HIS A 41 -4.56 1.61 -9.98
CA HIS A 41 -5.02 0.30 -9.50
C HIS A 41 -5.73 0.36 -8.15
N GLY A 42 -5.75 1.52 -7.49
CA GLY A 42 -6.30 1.74 -6.16
C GLY A 42 -7.71 1.17 -5.98
N PRO A 43 -8.70 1.52 -6.83
CA PRO A 43 -10.05 0.98 -6.73
C PRO A 43 -10.11 -0.55 -6.77
N ALA A 44 -9.33 -1.18 -7.64
CA ALA A 44 -9.30 -2.64 -7.77
C ALA A 44 -8.62 -3.32 -6.57
N ILE A 45 -7.62 -2.67 -5.98
CA ILE A 45 -6.98 -3.11 -4.72
C ILE A 45 -8.00 -3.05 -3.58
N VAL A 46 -8.76 -1.96 -3.47
CA VAL A 46 -9.82 -1.80 -2.46
C VAL A 46 -10.88 -2.89 -2.59
N ASP A 47 -11.41 -3.09 -3.80
CA ASP A 47 -12.43 -4.11 -4.06
C ASP A 47 -11.95 -5.51 -3.66
N ARG A 48 -10.70 -5.84 -4.01
CA ARG A 48 -10.13 -7.14 -3.65
C ARG A 48 -9.89 -7.27 -2.17
N TRP A 49 -9.39 -6.23 -1.51
CA TRP A 49 -9.14 -6.24 -0.07
C TRP A 49 -10.46 -6.37 0.72
N LEU A 50 -11.48 -5.60 0.33
CA LEU A 50 -12.82 -5.70 0.91
C LEU A 50 -13.39 -7.11 0.77
N LEU A 51 -13.17 -7.77 -0.38
CA LEU A 51 -13.60 -9.15 -0.58
C LEU A 51 -12.92 -10.12 0.41
N GLU A 52 -11.62 -9.97 0.69
CA GLU A 52 -10.91 -10.79 1.67
C GLU A 52 -11.43 -10.57 3.09
N VAL A 53 -11.65 -9.30 3.47
CA VAL A 53 -12.22 -8.93 4.78
C VAL A 53 -13.62 -9.53 4.96
N ARG A 54 -14.48 -9.40 3.95
CA ARG A 54 -15.85 -9.95 3.97
C ARG A 54 -15.90 -11.47 3.98
N ALA A 55 -14.97 -12.14 3.29
CA ALA A 55 -14.94 -13.60 3.23
C ALA A 55 -14.67 -14.24 4.61
N ARG A 56 -14.09 -13.49 5.54
CA ARG A 56 -13.72 -13.97 6.88
C ARG A 56 -14.52 -13.37 8.02
N SER A 57 -15.21 -12.26 7.76
CA SER A 57 -16.09 -11.65 8.75
C SER A 57 -17.45 -12.35 8.76
N HIS A 58 -17.85 -12.87 9.91
CA HIS A 58 -19.23 -13.31 10.13
C HIS A 58 -20.13 -12.06 10.22
N GLU A 59 -21.20 -11.99 9.42
CA GLU A 59 -22.29 -11.00 9.54
C GLU A 59 -21.90 -9.51 9.30
N VAL A 60 -21.14 -9.20 8.25
CA VAL A 60 -20.94 -7.80 7.81
C VAL A 60 -21.98 -7.43 6.76
N ASP A 61 -23.09 -6.88 7.21
CA ASP A 61 -24.16 -6.37 6.35
C ASP A 61 -24.53 -4.91 6.70
N GLY A 62 -25.10 -4.20 5.72
CA GLY A 62 -25.65 -2.87 5.91
C GLY A 62 -24.60 -1.76 6.17
N PRO A 63 -24.85 -0.82 7.10
CA PRO A 63 -24.02 0.39 7.29
C PRO A 63 -22.55 0.13 7.63
N LEU A 64 -22.24 -1.03 8.23
CA LEU A 64 -20.88 -1.42 8.56
C LEU A 64 -20.08 -1.76 7.29
N THR A 65 -20.70 -2.43 6.32
CA THR A 65 -20.06 -2.78 5.05
C THR A 65 -19.72 -1.53 4.24
N GLU A 66 -20.63 -0.55 4.23
CA GLU A 66 -20.41 0.75 3.58
C GLU A 66 -19.24 1.48 4.23
N LEU A 67 -19.23 1.58 5.56
CA LEU A 67 -18.14 2.19 6.31
C LEU A 67 -16.81 1.48 6.06
N LEU A 68 -16.77 0.14 6.08
CA LEU A 68 -15.56 -0.61 5.76
C LEU A 68 -15.09 -0.32 4.34
N SER A 69 -15.98 -0.29 3.35
CA SER A 69 -15.61 0.05 1.97
C SER A 69 -14.97 1.43 1.87
N GLU A 70 -15.56 2.45 2.50
CA GLU A 70 -15.04 3.82 2.54
C GLU A 70 -13.68 3.88 3.25
N PHE A 71 -13.55 3.16 4.37
CA PHE A 71 -12.34 3.17 5.17
C PHE A 71 -11.18 2.45 4.47
N LEU A 72 -11.43 1.30 3.85
CA LEU A 72 -10.41 0.62 3.05
C LEU A 72 -10.00 1.47 1.84
N ALA A 73 -10.93 2.19 1.22
CA ALA A 73 -10.62 3.15 0.16
C ALA A 73 -9.71 4.28 0.66
N LEU A 74 -10.00 4.86 1.83
CA LEU A 74 -9.14 5.86 2.47
C LEU A 74 -7.74 5.28 2.72
N MET A 75 -7.64 4.09 3.32
CA MET A 75 -6.36 3.43 3.61
C MET A 75 -5.50 3.22 2.36
N VAL A 76 -6.11 2.82 1.24
CA VAL A 76 -5.40 2.66 -0.04
C VAL A 76 -5.02 4.00 -0.66
N SER A 77 -5.85 5.05 -0.49
CA SER A 77 -5.59 6.39 -1.03
C SER A 77 -4.35 7.08 -0.43
N PHE A 78 -3.89 6.65 0.74
CA PHE A 78 -2.63 7.12 1.32
C PHE A 78 -1.39 6.53 0.64
N LEU A 79 -1.49 5.37 -0.01
CA LEU A 79 -0.32 4.67 -0.55
C LEU A 79 0.42 5.47 -1.64
N PRO A 80 -0.25 6.07 -2.64
CA PRO A 80 0.44 6.87 -3.64
C PRO A 80 1.26 8.04 -3.07
N PRO A 81 0.68 8.99 -2.30
CA PRO A 81 1.46 10.11 -1.79
C PRO A 81 2.47 9.70 -0.71
N ALA A 82 2.28 8.56 -0.03
CA ALA A 82 3.27 7.97 0.86
C ALA A 82 4.51 7.39 0.13
N MET A 83 4.37 7.09 -1.16
CA MET A 83 5.50 6.75 -2.04
C MET A 83 6.17 8.01 -2.63
N GLY A 84 5.46 9.14 -2.66
CA GLY A 84 5.89 10.40 -3.23
C GLY A 84 6.71 11.32 -2.29
N PRO A 85 6.93 12.58 -2.69
CA PRO A 85 7.70 13.56 -1.92
C PRO A 85 7.00 14.01 -0.63
N TRP A 86 5.68 13.79 -0.51
CA TRP A 86 4.85 14.18 0.63
C TRP A 86 4.75 13.12 1.73
N LYS A 87 5.51 12.03 1.61
CA LYS A 87 5.47 10.88 2.53
C LYS A 87 5.55 11.25 4.01
N ASP A 88 6.34 12.26 4.38
CA ASP A 88 6.56 12.62 5.79
C ASP A 88 5.36 13.39 6.37
N HIS A 89 4.53 14.01 5.52
CA HIS A 89 3.28 14.68 5.90
C HIS A 89 2.09 13.72 5.90
N VAL A 90 2.08 12.77 4.97
CA VAL A 90 1.02 11.75 4.87
C VAL A 90 1.14 10.68 5.95
N LYS A 91 2.38 10.37 6.36
CA LYS A 91 2.64 9.30 7.32
C LYS A 91 1.86 9.45 8.64
N PRO A 92 1.83 10.61 9.32
CA PRO A 92 0.99 10.78 10.51
C PRO A 92 -0.50 10.49 10.27
N LEU A 93 -1.07 10.95 9.15
CA LEU A 93 -2.48 10.70 8.80
C LEU A 93 -2.74 9.20 8.58
N PHE A 94 -1.84 8.53 7.88
CA PHE A 94 -1.93 7.09 7.66
C PHE A 94 -1.84 6.30 8.99
N GLN A 95 -0.97 6.71 9.91
CA GLN A 95 -0.84 6.11 11.24
C GLN A 95 -2.12 6.29 12.06
N GLN A 96 -2.68 7.50 12.10
CA GLN A 96 -3.94 7.80 12.78
C GLN A 96 -5.11 7.00 12.18
N SER A 97 -5.17 6.91 10.84
CA SER A 97 -6.17 6.12 10.12
C SER A 97 -6.05 4.63 10.46
N ALA A 98 -4.82 4.11 10.55
CA ALA A 98 -4.57 2.73 10.94
C ALA A 98 -4.97 2.46 12.40
N GLU A 99 -4.67 3.35 13.34
CA GLU A 99 -5.15 3.25 14.73
C GLU A 99 -6.68 3.22 14.78
N LEU A 100 -7.34 4.11 14.06
CA LEU A 100 -8.81 4.15 13.97
C LEU A 100 -9.38 2.85 13.36
N TYR A 101 -8.69 2.23 12.40
CA TYR A 101 -9.07 0.92 11.87
C TYR A 101 -8.96 -0.17 12.94
N GLY A 102 -7.89 -0.13 13.75
CA GLY A 102 -7.72 -0.98 14.93
C GLY A 102 -8.85 -0.84 15.95
N ASN A 103 -9.26 0.40 16.23
CA ASN A 103 -10.41 0.69 17.08
C ASN A 103 -11.69 0.07 16.52
N LEU A 104 -11.96 0.27 15.23
CA LEU A 104 -13.11 -0.31 14.55
C LEU A 104 -13.08 -1.85 14.60
N ALA A 105 -11.91 -2.48 14.42
CA ALA A 105 -11.76 -3.92 14.55
C ALA A 105 -12.12 -4.42 15.97
N ALA A 106 -11.67 -3.73 17.01
CA ALA A 106 -12.03 -4.06 18.39
C ALA A 106 -13.54 -3.89 18.65
N PHE A 107 -14.17 -2.86 18.07
CA PHE A 107 -15.61 -2.64 18.12
C PHE A 107 -16.43 -3.70 17.37
N ARG A 108 -15.89 -4.22 16.27
CA ARG A 108 -16.45 -5.39 15.57
C ARG A 108 -16.26 -6.71 16.34
N GLY A 109 -15.61 -6.68 17.51
CA GLY A 109 -15.37 -7.85 18.33
C GLY A 109 -14.25 -8.76 17.81
N LEU A 110 -13.43 -8.27 16.88
CA LEU A 110 -12.32 -9.06 16.34
C LEU A 110 -11.24 -9.28 17.40
N ALA A 111 -10.67 -10.48 17.40
CA ALA A 111 -9.43 -10.73 18.12
C ALA A 111 -8.28 -9.90 17.49
N ALA A 112 -7.25 -9.61 18.29
CA ALA A 112 -6.10 -8.83 17.81
C ALA A 112 -5.42 -9.47 16.59
N GLY A 113 -5.36 -10.81 16.56
CA GLY A 113 -4.82 -11.56 15.43
C GLY A 113 -5.65 -11.40 14.15
N GLU A 114 -6.97 -11.30 14.25
CA GLU A 114 -7.86 -11.10 13.11
C GLU A 114 -7.75 -9.67 12.57
N ALA A 115 -7.68 -8.67 13.45
CA ALA A 115 -7.45 -7.27 13.06
C ALA A 115 -6.11 -7.11 12.31
N VAL A 116 -5.04 -7.74 12.81
CA VAL A 116 -3.75 -7.79 12.14
C VAL A 116 -3.85 -8.49 10.79
N GLU A 117 -4.54 -9.63 10.72
CA GLU A 117 -4.68 -10.39 9.49
C GLU A 117 -5.40 -9.60 8.39
N GLU A 118 -6.47 -8.88 8.74
CA GLU A 118 -7.17 -8.00 7.80
C GLU A 118 -6.24 -6.94 7.20
N MET A 119 -5.39 -6.31 8.03
CA MET A 119 -4.37 -5.37 7.55
C MET A 119 -3.31 -6.03 6.68
N GLN A 120 -2.94 -7.28 6.99
CA GLN A 120 -1.97 -8.04 6.19
C GLN A 120 -2.52 -8.45 4.82
N PHE A 121 -3.84 -8.56 4.63
CA PHE A 121 -4.41 -8.79 3.30
C PHE A 121 -4.05 -7.68 2.32
N LEU A 122 -3.93 -6.43 2.77
CA LEU A 122 -3.49 -5.35 1.89
C LEU A 122 -2.13 -5.66 1.24
N ARG A 123 -1.16 -6.18 2.00
CA ARG A 123 0.15 -6.59 1.45
C ARG A 123 -0.03 -7.67 0.39
N GLU A 124 -0.82 -8.69 0.69
CA GLU A 124 -1.03 -9.80 -0.21
C GLU A 124 -1.70 -9.33 -1.51
N VAL A 125 -2.74 -8.50 -1.40
CA VAL A 125 -3.43 -7.90 -2.55
C VAL A 125 -2.46 -7.07 -3.38
N LEU A 126 -1.70 -6.17 -2.75
CA LEU A 126 -0.70 -5.34 -3.44
C LEU A 126 0.31 -6.19 -4.22
N PHE A 127 0.87 -7.23 -3.61
CA PHE A 127 1.85 -8.09 -4.28
C PHE A 127 1.23 -8.93 -5.40
N ARG A 128 0.01 -9.42 -5.22
CA ARG A 128 -0.73 -10.11 -6.29
C ARG A 128 -1.00 -9.17 -7.47
N PHE A 129 -1.40 -7.93 -7.20
CA PHE A 129 -1.62 -6.92 -8.24
C PHE A 129 -0.33 -6.52 -8.94
N LEU A 130 0.76 -6.28 -8.19
CA LEU A 130 2.08 -5.96 -8.77
C LEU A 130 2.60 -7.10 -9.67
N HIS A 131 2.30 -8.35 -9.33
CA HIS A 131 2.67 -9.48 -10.16
C HIS A 131 1.77 -9.64 -11.39
N ALA A 132 0.46 -9.46 -11.25
CA ALA A 132 -0.51 -9.62 -12.33
C ALA A 132 -0.50 -8.45 -13.33
N HIS A 133 -0.28 -7.24 -12.83
CA HIS A 133 -0.29 -5.98 -13.56
C HIS A 133 1.04 -5.26 -13.30
N PRO A 134 2.18 -5.80 -13.76
CA PRO A 134 3.47 -5.20 -13.48
C PRO A 134 3.47 -3.76 -14.01
N PRO A 135 3.92 -2.81 -13.19
CA PRO A 135 3.97 -1.41 -13.60
C PRO A 135 4.71 -1.25 -14.95
N GLN A 136 4.11 -0.54 -15.90
CA GLN A 136 4.73 -0.34 -17.21
C GLN A 136 5.56 0.95 -17.17
N GLY A 137 6.81 0.89 -17.63
CA GLY A 137 7.63 2.08 -17.73
C GLY A 137 7.04 3.04 -18.76
N ALA A 138 7.01 4.33 -18.42
CA ALA A 138 6.67 5.38 -19.37
C ALA A 138 7.81 5.51 -20.40
N GLU A 139 7.78 4.64 -21.42
CA GLU A 139 8.37 4.76 -22.77
C GLU A 139 8.53 3.37 -23.38
N GLY A 140 7.68 3.04 -24.37
CA GLY A 140 7.99 2.05 -25.40
C GLY A 140 8.37 0.64 -24.94
N GLY A 141 7.45 -0.08 -24.29
CA GLY A 141 7.44 -1.57 -24.34
C GLY A 141 8.50 -2.31 -23.52
N VAL A 142 9.16 -1.66 -22.56
CA VAL A 142 10.03 -2.34 -21.58
C VAL A 142 9.32 -2.39 -20.23
N THR A 143 9.06 -3.59 -19.73
CA THR A 143 8.51 -3.82 -18.38
C THR A 143 9.48 -3.25 -17.34
N ALA A 144 9.18 -2.08 -16.78
CA ALA A 144 9.92 -1.53 -15.66
C ALA A 144 9.47 -2.29 -14.41
N ASN A 145 10.33 -3.17 -13.88
CA ASN A 145 10.02 -3.79 -12.60
C ASN A 145 10.09 -2.71 -11.52
N MET A 146 9.16 -2.76 -10.55
CA MET A 146 9.30 -1.99 -9.31
C MET A 146 10.67 -2.28 -8.71
N GLY A 147 11.45 -1.22 -8.43
CA GLY A 147 12.76 -1.37 -7.82
C GLY A 147 12.65 -2.00 -6.43
N LEU A 148 13.70 -2.70 -5.99
CA LEU A 148 13.74 -3.30 -4.65
C LEU A 148 13.51 -2.23 -3.56
N ARG A 149 14.04 -1.02 -3.76
CA ARG A 149 13.86 0.10 -2.84
C ARG A 149 12.38 0.48 -2.70
N GLU A 150 11.69 0.67 -3.81
CA GLU A 150 10.28 1.06 -3.84
C GLU A 150 9.40 -0.05 -3.25
N LEU A 151 9.71 -1.31 -3.56
CA LEU A 151 9.03 -2.46 -2.97
C LEU A 151 9.19 -2.51 -1.44
N LEU A 152 10.41 -2.29 -0.94
CA LEU A 152 10.69 -2.24 0.50
C LEU A 152 10.02 -1.05 1.18
N GLN A 153 9.93 0.10 0.51
CA GLN A 153 9.24 1.28 1.02
C GLN A 153 7.72 1.03 1.11
N LEU A 154 7.11 0.46 0.07
CA LEU A 154 5.71 0.08 0.09
C LEU A 154 5.42 -0.94 1.20
N ASN A 155 6.28 -1.95 1.35
CA ASN A 155 6.15 -2.93 2.42
C ASN A 155 6.22 -2.27 3.80
N ARG A 156 7.15 -1.33 3.99
CA ARG A 156 7.28 -0.57 5.24
C ARG A 156 6.02 0.24 5.56
N ILE A 157 5.38 0.86 4.57
CA ILE A 157 4.12 1.58 4.78
C ILE A 157 3.06 0.60 5.30
N VAL A 158 2.91 -0.56 4.67
CA VAL A 158 1.93 -1.56 5.14
C VAL A 158 2.27 -2.10 6.54
N ASP A 159 3.55 -2.36 6.84
CA ASP A 159 4.02 -2.76 8.17
C ASP A 159 3.70 -1.71 9.24
N GLU A 160 3.84 -0.42 8.91
CA GLU A 160 3.41 0.67 9.78
C GLU A 160 1.91 0.62 10.01
N GLY A 161 1.09 0.42 8.97
CA GLY A 161 -0.36 0.26 9.10
C GLY A 161 -0.74 -0.89 10.04
N VAL A 162 -0.10 -2.04 9.90
CA VAL A 162 -0.31 -3.20 10.81
C VAL A 162 0.05 -2.86 12.25
N THR A 163 1.17 -2.15 12.44
CA THR A 163 1.65 -1.76 13.78
C THR A 163 0.64 -0.85 14.47
N PHE A 164 0.19 0.20 13.78
CA PHE A 164 -0.72 1.20 14.33
C PHE A 164 -2.15 0.67 14.50
N ALA A 165 -2.62 -0.20 13.60
CA ALA A 165 -3.87 -0.92 13.82
C ALA A 165 -3.82 -1.82 15.06
N SER A 166 -2.68 -2.44 15.34
CA SER A 166 -2.50 -3.21 16.58
C SER A 166 -2.55 -2.31 17.82
N VAL A 167 -1.95 -1.11 17.75
CA VAL A 167 -2.00 -0.11 18.83
C VAL A 167 -3.43 0.31 19.12
N GLY A 168 -4.18 0.78 18.12
CA GLY A 168 -5.57 1.20 18.31
C GLY A 168 -6.46 0.07 18.85
N HIS A 169 -6.29 -1.15 18.32
CA HIS A 169 -7.01 -2.32 18.83
C HIS A 169 -6.75 -2.56 20.32
N MET A 170 -5.48 -2.57 20.74
CA MET A 170 -5.10 -2.78 22.13
C MET A 170 -5.57 -1.64 23.04
N ASP A 171 -5.45 -0.39 22.59
CA ASP A 171 -5.91 0.77 23.36
C ASP A 171 -7.41 0.70 23.60
N THR A 172 -8.19 0.34 22.57
CA THR A 172 -9.64 0.15 22.70
C THR A 172 -9.98 -0.95 23.70
N LEU A 173 -9.31 -2.09 23.64
CA LEU A 173 -9.51 -3.18 24.62
C LEU A 173 -9.14 -2.75 26.04
N PHE A 174 -8.04 -2.01 26.20
CA PHE A 174 -7.62 -1.50 27.50
C PHE A 174 -8.62 -0.50 28.07
N PHE A 175 -9.13 0.42 27.26
CA PHE A 175 -10.20 1.35 27.68
C PHE A 175 -11.47 0.60 28.05
N ASN A 176 -11.90 -0.40 27.28
CA ASN A 176 -13.07 -1.21 27.61
C ASN A 176 -12.89 -2.00 28.92
N LEU A 177 -11.69 -2.49 29.19
CA LEU A 177 -11.35 -3.17 30.45
C LEU A 177 -11.44 -2.20 31.63
N LEU A 178 -10.88 -0.99 31.51
CA LEU A 178 -10.89 0.02 32.57
C LEU A 178 -12.30 0.53 32.90
N HIS A 179 -13.17 0.66 31.89
CA HIS A 179 -14.54 1.14 32.07
C HIS A 179 -15.54 0.02 32.43
N GLY A 180 -15.04 -1.20 32.71
CA GLY A 180 -15.84 -2.29 33.26
C GLY A 180 -16.84 -2.92 32.27
N THR A 181 -16.72 -2.63 30.97
CA THR A 181 -17.57 -3.26 29.95
C THR A 181 -17.08 -4.65 29.60
N GLY A 182 -15.76 -4.92 29.68
CA GLY A 182 -15.12 -6.26 29.59
C GLY A 182 -15.36 -7.05 28.29
N VAL A 183 -16.34 -6.64 27.50
CA VAL A 183 -16.82 -7.18 26.24
C VAL A 183 -17.24 -5.97 25.42
N THR A 184 -16.70 -5.85 24.21
CA THR A 184 -17.14 -4.82 23.28
C THR A 184 -18.58 -5.14 22.87
N ARG A 185 -19.52 -4.25 23.20
CA ARG A 185 -20.89 -4.35 22.70
C ARG A 185 -20.86 -4.13 21.19
N GLU A 186 -21.77 -4.77 20.46
CA GLU A 186 -21.95 -4.54 19.03
C GLU A 186 -21.96 -3.03 18.73
N PRO A 187 -21.37 -2.58 17.62
CA PRO A 187 -21.28 -1.16 17.31
C PRO A 187 -22.68 -0.54 17.29
N GLU A 188 -23.00 0.27 18.29
CA GLU A 188 -24.22 1.07 18.27
C GLU A 188 -24.14 2.03 17.06
N GLY A 189 -25.26 2.30 16.39
CA GLY A 189 -25.27 3.13 15.18
C GLY A 189 -24.64 4.53 15.35
N ALA A 190 -24.63 5.06 16.58
CA ALA A 190 -23.95 6.30 16.93
C ALA A 190 -22.41 6.19 16.78
N LEU A 191 -21.81 5.09 17.24
CA LEU A 191 -20.37 4.84 17.15
C LEU A 191 -19.91 4.70 15.69
N LEU A 192 -20.67 3.97 14.86
CA LEU A 192 -20.38 3.88 13.43
C LEU A 192 -20.43 5.27 12.76
N GLY A 193 -21.37 6.13 13.19
CA GLY A 193 -21.44 7.51 12.72
C GLY A 193 -20.24 8.37 13.16
N GLU A 194 -19.72 8.16 14.37
CA GLU A 194 -18.52 8.86 14.86
C GLU A 194 -17.26 8.42 14.12
N ILE A 195 -17.09 7.13 13.88
CA ILE A 195 -15.97 6.59 13.10
C ILE A 195 -16.05 7.11 11.66
N ARG A 196 -17.24 7.10 11.05
CA ARG A 196 -17.44 7.65 9.71
C ARG A 196 -17.01 9.11 9.60
N LYS A 197 -17.38 9.96 10.56
CA LYS A 197 -16.93 11.37 10.60
C LYS A 197 -15.42 11.51 10.70
N GLN A 198 -14.75 10.62 11.45
CA GLN A 198 -13.29 10.64 11.54
C GLN A 198 -12.64 10.19 10.23
N VAL A 199 -13.22 9.18 9.55
CA VAL A 199 -12.80 8.77 8.20
C VAL A 199 -12.98 9.92 7.21
N GLU A 200 -14.12 10.60 7.23
CA GLU A 200 -14.39 11.78 6.39
C GLU A 200 -13.38 12.91 6.66
N SER A 201 -13.11 13.25 7.93
CA SER A 201 -12.12 14.26 8.31
C SER A 201 -10.72 13.91 7.80
N LEU A 202 -10.28 12.66 7.96
CA LEU A 202 -8.98 12.20 7.47
C LEU A 202 -8.90 12.22 5.93
N ALA A 203 -10.01 11.92 5.25
CA ALA A 203 -10.09 12.01 3.80
C ALA A 203 -10.01 13.47 3.30
N GLU A 204 -10.68 14.39 3.98
CA GLU A 204 -10.59 15.83 3.71
C GLU A 204 -9.16 16.34 3.91
N GLU A 205 -8.52 16.00 5.03
CA GLU A 205 -7.12 16.37 5.30
C GLU A 205 -6.15 15.83 4.25
N LEU A 206 -6.35 14.59 3.78
CA LEU A 206 -5.55 14.02 2.69
C LEU A 206 -5.77 14.76 1.37
N GLU A 207 -7.03 15.09 1.05
CA GLU A 207 -7.39 15.79 -0.19
C GLU A 207 -6.80 17.21 -0.20
N GLU A 208 -6.78 17.90 0.93
CA GLU A 208 -6.15 19.21 1.08
C GLU A 208 -4.63 19.19 0.78
N MET A 209 -3.97 18.05 1.01
CA MET A 209 -2.56 17.86 0.68
C MET A 209 -2.31 17.58 -0.81
N ARG A 210 -3.31 17.07 -1.56
CA ARG A 210 -3.13 16.62 -2.96
C ARG A 210 -2.73 17.74 -3.93
N PRO A 211 -3.33 18.95 -3.90
CA PRO A 211 -2.90 20.07 -4.75
C PRO A 211 -1.44 20.47 -4.55
N LEU A 212 -0.93 20.33 -3.32
CA LEU A 212 0.47 20.63 -3.00
C LEU A 212 1.42 19.55 -3.54
N ALA A 213 0.95 18.30 -3.58
CA ALA A 213 1.65 17.19 -4.22
C ALA A 213 1.75 17.31 -5.74
N ASP A 214 0.65 17.68 -6.38
CA ASP A 214 0.57 17.82 -7.84
C ASP A 214 1.33 19.04 -8.38
N ALA A 215 1.43 20.11 -7.59
CA ALA A 215 2.15 21.34 -7.97
C ALA A 215 3.67 21.14 -8.07
N GLY A 216 4.21 20.02 -7.58
CA GLY A 216 5.66 19.82 -7.47
C GLY A 216 6.33 20.78 -6.48
N ASP A 217 5.54 21.49 -5.68
CA ASP A 217 6.03 22.35 -4.62
C ASP A 217 6.70 21.48 -3.56
N ALA A 218 7.86 21.96 -3.08
CA ALA A 218 8.55 21.30 -1.99
C ALA A 218 7.62 21.28 -0.77
N PRO A 219 7.55 20.16 -0.03
CA PRO A 219 6.75 20.09 1.19
C PRO A 219 7.18 21.21 2.16
N PRO A 220 6.25 21.81 2.91
CA PRO A 220 6.60 22.84 3.89
C PRO A 220 7.61 22.27 4.90
N SER A 221 8.61 23.08 5.24
CA SER A 221 9.60 22.69 6.25
C SER A 221 8.93 22.56 7.61
N ASN A 222 9.00 21.36 8.20
CA ASN A 222 8.64 21.11 9.60
C ASN A 222 9.45 21.96 10.58
#